data_AF-A0A1G8EJE7-F1
#
_entry.id   AF-A0A1G8EJE7-F1
#
_cell.length_a   1.000
_cell.length_b   1.000
_cell.length_c   1.000
_cell.angle_alpha   90.00
_cell.angle_beta   90.00
_cell.angle_gamma   90.00
#
_symmetry.space_group_name_H-M   'P 1'
#
loop_
_entity.id
_entity.type
_entity.pdbx_description
1 polymer ?
#
loop_
_entity_poly.entity_id
_entity_poly.type
_entity_poly.pdbx_seq_one_letter_code
_entity_poly.pdbx_strand_id
1 'polypeptide(L)' 'METYANQILSNWNGKPLEGAKTMIQKYGYPQEATISQLIWHHNGPWKRTAVRRDTVPHNFMDMIRFRPTSGAAMRLSTWR' A
#
# COMPACT_ATOMS: atom_id res chain seq x y z
N MET A 1 3.25 2.06 27.41
CA MET A 1 3.49 2.21 25.94
C MET A 1 2.20 2.03 25.14
N GLU A 2 1.30 1.13 25.53
CA GLU A 2 0.01 0.90 24.85
C GLU A 2 -0.88 2.15 24.71
N THR A 3 -0.86 3.03 25.71
CA THR A 3 -1.64 4.27 25.72
C THR A 3 -1.18 5.28 24.66
N TYR A 4 0.13 5.36 24.41
CA TYR A 4 0.70 6.32 23.46
C TYR A 4 0.41 5.93 22.01
N ALA A 5 0.51 4.64 21.69
CA ALA A 5 0.12 4.14 20.37
C ALA A 5 -1.38 4.40 20.10
N ASN A 6 -2.24 4.19 21.10
CA ASN A 6 -3.67 4.48 20.96
C ASN A 6 -3.95 5.98 20.75
N GLN A 7 -3.24 6.88 21.45
CA GLN A 7 -3.35 8.33 21.23
C GLN A 7 -2.94 8.74 19.81
N ILE A 8 -1.89 8.11 19.26
CA ILE A 8 -1.48 8.32 17.86
C ILE A 8 -2.56 7.82 16.91
N LEU A 9 -3.10 6.62 17.14
CA LEU A 9 -4.14 6.01 16.32
C LEU A 9 -5.44 6.81 16.34
N SER A 10 -5.78 7.47 17.45
CA SER A 10 -6.93 8.39 17.52
C SER A 10 -6.83 9.56 16.52
N ASN A 11 -5.61 9.90 16.09
CA ASN A 11 -5.38 10.94 15.08
C ASN A 11 -5.35 10.39 13.65
N TRP A 12 -5.47 9.08 13.45
CA TRP A 12 -5.46 8.44 12.13
C TRP A 12 -6.89 8.12 11.72
N ASN A 13 -7.20 8.21 10.42
CA ASN A 13 -8.54 7.91 9.92
C ASN A 13 -8.48 7.13 8.60
N GLY A 14 -9.53 6.36 8.31
CA GLY A 14 -9.67 5.58 7.07
C GLY A 14 -8.75 4.34 7.01
N LYS A 15 -8.32 3.98 5.79
CA LYS A 15 -7.52 2.77 5.51
C LYS A 15 -6.22 2.65 6.31
N PRO A 16 -5.44 3.73 6.57
CA PRO A 16 -4.24 3.65 7.39
C PRO A 16 -4.52 3.18 8.83
N LEU A 17 -5.64 3.59 9.42
CA LEU A 17 -6.05 3.17 10.75
C LEU A 17 -6.37 1.68 10.80
N GLU A 18 -7.12 1.18 9.81
CA GLU A 18 -7.46 -0.23 9.71
C GLU A 18 -6.20 -1.09 9.57
N GLY A 19 -5.30 -0.71 8.65
CA GLY A 19 -4.02 -1.38 8.47
C GLY A 19 -3.19 -1.40 9.76
N ALA A 20 -3.11 -0.28 10.48
CA ALA A 20 -2.41 -0.21 11.75
C ALA A 20 -3.03 -1.16 12.80
N LYS A 21 -4.36 -1.20 12.93
CA LYS A 21 -5.06 -2.12 13.84
C LYS A 21 -4.78 -3.58 13.50
N THR A 22 -4.83 -3.95 12.23
CA THR A 22 -4.52 -5.32 11.77
C THR A 22 -3.08 -5.71 12.12
N MET A 23 -2.13 -4.79 11.93
CA MET A 23 -0.73 -5.05 12.29
C MET A 23 -0.54 -5.21 13.79
N ILE A 24 -1.21 -4.40 14.60
CA ILE A 24 -1.19 -4.53 16.07
C ILE A 24 -1.79 -5.86 16.50
N GLN A 25 -2.89 -6.29 15.89
CA GLN A 25 -3.51 -7.58 16.18
C GLN A 25 -2.59 -8.76 15.84
N LYS A 26 -1.84 -8.66 14.73
CA LYS A 26 -1.00 -9.75 14.24
C LYS A 26 0.36 -9.83 14.94
N TYR A 27 0.94 -8.68 15.28
CA TYR A 27 2.34 -8.57 15.69
C TYR A 27 2.53 -7.88 17.04
N GLY A 28 1.46 -7.42 17.68
CA GLY A 28 1.51 -6.63 18.91
C GLY A 28 1.83 -5.16 18.65
N TYR A 29 2.03 -4.41 19.74
CA TYR A 29 2.32 -2.98 19.65
C TYR A 29 3.65 -2.70 18.94
N PRO A 30 3.73 -1.62 18.14
CA PRO A 30 4.94 -1.22 17.47
C PRO A 30 6.02 -0.80 18.47
N GLN A 31 7.28 -1.12 18.16
CA GLN A 31 8.43 -0.68 18.95
C GLN A 31 8.68 0.83 18.82
N GLU A 32 8.41 1.40 17.65
CA GLU A 32 8.48 2.84 17.42
C GLU A 32 7.13 3.37 16.92
N ALA A 33 6.54 4.29 17.68
CA ALA A 33 5.30 4.94 17.33
C ALA A 33 5.52 6.44 17.22
N THR A 34 5.29 7.00 16.04
CA THR A 34 5.30 8.44 15.78
C THR A 34 3.93 8.86 15.26
N ILE A 35 3.61 10.15 15.42
CA ILE A 35 2.34 10.73 14.95
C ILE A 35 2.06 10.34 13.48
N SER A 36 3.07 10.32 12.61
CA SER A 36 2.94 10.02 11.17
C SER A 36 3.14 8.55 10.79
N GLN A 37 3.79 7.73 11.62
CA GLN A 37 4.13 6.35 11.26
C GLN A 37 4.33 5.42 12.46
N LEU A 38 4.04 4.14 12.26
CA LEU A 38 4.26 3.07 13.22
C LEU A 38 5.24 2.07 12.62
N ILE A 39 6.24 1.65 13.41
CA ILE A 39 7.33 0.80 12.94
C ILE A 39 7.47 -0.42 13.86
N TRP A 40 7.49 -1.58 13.22
CA TRP A 40 7.84 -2.87 13.81
C TRP A 40 9.20 -3.30 13.28
N HIS A 41 10.07 -3.71 14.19
CA HIS A 41 11.38 -4.30 13.84
C HIS A 41 11.35 -5.80 14.06
N HIS A 42 12.12 -6.53 13.24
CA HIS A 42 12.29 -7.99 13.35
C HIS A 42 10.96 -8.75 13.40
N ASN A 43 10.03 -8.35 12.54
CA ASN A 43 8.70 -8.93 12.49
C ASN A 43 8.68 -10.16 11.58
N GLY A 44 9.03 -11.31 12.18
CA GLY A 44 9.06 -12.61 11.50
C GLY A 44 10.01 -12.56 10.29
N PRO A 45 9.53 -12.81 9.05
CA PRO A 45 10.38 -12.80 7.86
C PRO A 45 10.84 -11.39 7.45
N TRP A 46 10.25 -10.33 7.99
CA TRP A 46 10.53 -8.95 7.59
C TRP A 46 11.49 -8.26 8.57
N LYS A 47 12.55 -7.64 8.03
CA LYS A 47 13.51 -6.85 8.83
C LYS A 47 12.83 -5.66 9.52
N ARG A 48 11.95 -4.97 8.79
CA ARG A 48 11.20 -3.81 9.28
C ARG A 48 9.89 -3.69 8.54
N THR A 49 8.82 -3.38 9.27
CA THR A 49 7.54 -3.02 8.70
C THR A 49 7.14 -1.64 9.20
N ALA A 50 6.80 -0.74 8.28
CA ALA A 50 6.38 0.61 8.60
C ALA A 50 5.01 0.88 8.00
N VAL A 51 4.06 1.31 8.83
CA VAL A 51 2.74 1.79 8.40
C VAL A 51 2.76 3.31 8.54
N ARG A 52 2.32 4.03 7.50
CA ARG A 52 2.23 5.49 7.50
C ARG A 52 0.77 5.93 7.50
N ARG A 53 0.52 7.08 8.14
CA ARG A 53 -0.77 7.77 8.10
C ARG A 53 -1.08 8.27 6.70
N ASP A 54 -0.10 8.93 6.08
CA ASP A 54 -0.29 9.56 4.78
C ASP A 54 -0.30 8.50 3.68
N THR A 55 -1.40 8.46 2.93
CA THR A 55 -1.52 7.56 1.79
C THR A 55 -0.74 8.17 0.64
N VAL A 56 0.30 7.49 0.17
CA VAL A 56 1.04 7.92 -1.03
C VAL A 56 0.21 7.52 -2.26
N PRO A 57 -0.20 8.47 -3.11
CA PRO A 57 -0.97 8.14 -4.30
C PRO A 57 -0.12 7.29 -5.24
N HIS A 58 -0.59 6.07 -5.53
CA HIS A 58 0.03 5.19 -6.50
C HIS A 58 -0.43 5.61 -7.91
N ASN A 59 0.25 6.60 -8.49
CA ASN A 59 0.06 6.99 -9.89
C ASN A 59 0.75 5.96 -10.79
N PHE A 60 0.24 4.72 -10.81
CA PHE A 60 0.64 3.76 -11.82
C PHE A 60 -0.07 4.15 -13.11
N MET A 61 0.68 4.57 -14.13
CA MET A 61 0.10 4.97 -15.42
C MET A 61 -0.80 3.85 -15.94
N ASP A 62 -2.08 4.17 -16.06
CA ASP A 62 -3.05 3.31 -16.72
C ASP A 62 -2.59 3.17 -18.18
N MET A 63 -2.05 2.00 -18.54
CA MET A 63 -1.71 1.71 -19.92
C MET A 63 -3.01 1.69 -20.71
N ILE A 64 -3.31 2.82 -21.35
CA ILE A 64 -4.38 2.98 -22.32
C ILE A 64 -4.27 1.81 -23.31
N ARG A 65 -5.24 0.90 -23.30
CA ARG A 65 -5.36 -0.12 -24.35
C ARG A 65 -5.58 0.62 -25.67
N PHE A 66 -4.56 0.64 -26.51
CA PHE A 66 -4.70 1.10 -27.88
C PHE A 66 -5.70 0.17 -28.59
N ARG A 67 -6.97 0.58 -28.68
CA ARG A 67 -7.98 -0.16 -29.45
C ARG A 67 -7.95 0.39 -30.87
N PRO A 68 -7.35 -0.31 -31.85
CA PRO A 68 -7.42 0.17 -33.23
C PRO A 68 -8.89 0.16 -33.66
N THR A 69 -9.47 1.34 -33.78
CA THR A 69 -10.77 1.57 -34.40
C THR A 69 -10.48 2.06 -35.80
N SER A 70 -10.37 1.13 -36.76
CA SER A 70 -10.64 1.37 -38.18
C SER A 70 -10.49 0.05 -38.92
N GLY A 71 -11.56 -0.34 -39.60
CA GLY A 71 -11.54 -1.46 -40.54
C GLY A 71 -10.54 -1.17 -41.65
N ALA A 72 -9.39 -1.83 -41.61
CA ALA A 72 -8.52 -1.99 -42.75
C ALA A 72 -8.18 -3.49 -42.83
N ALA A 73 -8.74 -4.14 -43.83
CA ALA A 73 -8.50 -5.54 -44.14
C ALA A 73 -7.01 -5.76 -44.38
N MET A 74 -6.32 -6.36 -43.41
CA MET A 74 -4.92 -6.75 -43.57
C MET A 74 -4.89 -8.08 -44.34
N ARG A 75 -4.68 -7.97 -45.66
CA ARG A 75 -4.39 -9.09 -46.55
C ARG A 75 -3.20 -9.88 -45.99
N LEU A 76 -3.44 -11.15 -45.66
CA LEU A 76 -2.37 -12.12 -45.41
C LEU A 76 -1.55 -12.26 -46.70
N SER A 77 -0.34 -11.71 -46.71
CA SER A 77 0.69 -12.09 -47.67
C SER A 77 1.68 -12.99 -46.95
N THR A 78 1.74 -14.22 -47.44
CA THR A 78 2.61 -15.31 -47.03
C THR A 78 4.08 -14.90 -47.07
N TRP A 79 4.81 -15.18 -46.00
CA TRP A 79 6.27 -15.14 -45.98
C TRP A 79 6.82 -16.30 -46.80
N ARG A 80 7.68 -15.96 -47.77
CA ARG A 80 8.56 -16.87 -48.51
C ARG A 80 9.94 -16.82 -47.87
#